data_AF-A0A8T9QAQ2-F1
#
_entry.id   AF-A0A8T9QAQ2-F1
#
_cell.length_a   1.000
_cell.length_b   1.000
_cell.length_c   1.000
_cell.angle_alpha   90.00
_cell.angle_beta   90.00
_cell.angle_gamma   90.00
#
_symmetry.space_group_name_H-M   'P 1'
#
loop_
_entity.id
_entity.type
_entity.pdbx_description
1 polymer ?
#
loop_
_entity_poly.entity_id
_entity_poly.type
_entity_poly.pdbx_seq_one_letter_code
_entity_poly.pdbx_strand_id
1 'polypeptide(L)'
;MLHVSILSSFSDSARREQFEAVRAALAAEPHPLPTLLLGNVPGAEGEVLDAVVLRPHLITILVLEPRGGRLTIRDFAHAAWQLDATPLTGAAGADNPFQQFLQQKLALTRLLAPYLQAGQANLNFISGLLLFGEPVTFGPEVEERMSAVPAANNFQLLADPSRFTRRLAQLATPEIDLTAADLQQLAAELNATPASTETIAALETEPEPDTATADDPASRTAGEFLQQKASQLWRWLGAEDVHDLEEAPYGYAETALAARNREKQELERLQAAMQRELATQLRAMEAREAEREKSIAQLRQQLAAAPPVAPEATQLQERLAAESREKEVLDAAIQASRAESEARNRELDAKIQQLEQLMQRLQAPAAAGPSATAAAAPAVTGSSASPTLRPAIQSGFRQLRAWRRRLPRLAALGTGVLALVLVASGVKSLTAGRPAASSRMAAGACWQQMATPCYPPAIPAWVNSTTSGPWWNRPARLALSTKTAKSCCPLPTMR
;
A
#
# COMPACT_ATOMS: atom_id res chain seq x y z
N MET A 1 -23.11 -1.14 -13.17
CA MET A 1 -23.24 -2.07 -14.31
C MET A 1 -22.02 -2.96 -14.32
N LEU A 2 -22.19 -4.28 -14.30
CA LEU A 2 -21.09 -5.26 -14.20
C LEU A 2 -20.91 -5.94 -15.56
N HIS A 3 -19.73 -5.78 -16.15
CA HIS A 3 -19.28 -6.51 -17.33
C HIS A 3 -18.39 -7.66 -16.89
N VAL A 4 -18.62 -8.84 -17.45
CA VAL A 4 -17.84 -10.04 -17.12
C VAL A 4 -17.34 -10.65 -18.42
N SER A 5 -16.02 -10.83 -18.51
CA SER A 5 -15.35 -11.49 -19.63
C SER A 5 -14.43 -12.56 -19.10
N ILE A 6 -14.63 -13.81 -19.54
CA ILE A 6 -13.74 -14.93 -19.23
C ILE A 6 -12.96 -15.22 -20.51
N LEU A 7 -11.66 -14.93 -20.52
CA LEU A 7 -10.84 -15.02 -21.73
C LEU A 7 -10.34 -16.44 -21.99
N SER A 8 -10.22 -17.26 -20.96
CA SER A 8 -9.89 -18.68 -21.08
C SER A 8 -10.55 -19.50 -19.96
N SER A 9 -10.66 -20.81 -20.11
CA SER A 9 -11.28 -21.66 -19.08
C SER A 9 -10.36 -21.88 -17.88
N PHE A 10 -10.88 -21.71 -16.67
CA PHE A 10 -10.18 -22.09 -15.44
C PHE A 10 -9.85 -23.58 -15.44
N SER A 11 -8.59 -23.93 -15.15
CA SER A 11 -8.13 -25.31 -15.01
C SER A 11 -8.58 -25.97 -13.70
N ASP A 12 -8.79 -25.17 -12.65
CA ASP A 12 -9.23 -25.60 -11.33
C ASP A 12 -10.69 -25.19 -11.08
N SER A 13 -11.54 -26.16 -10.71
CA SER A 13 -12.94 -25.92 -10.38
C SER A 13 -13.11 -25.06 -9.13
N ALA A 14 -12.22 -25.16 -8.14
CA ALA A 14 -12.29 -24.38 -6.91
C ALA A 14 -12.03 -22.89 -7.18
N ARG A 15 -11.02 -22.57 -8.01
CA ARG A 15 -10.79 -21.19 -8.47
C ARG A 15 -11.96 -20.64 -9.29
N ARG A 16 -12.59 -21.46 -10.12
CA ARG A 16 -13.81 -21.07 -10.86
C ARG A 16 -14.96 -20.72 -9.90
N GLU A 17 -15.19 -21.53 -8.87
CA GLU A 17 -16.21 -21.25 -7.85
C GLU A 17 -15.92 -19.95 -7.09
N GLN A 18 -14.64 -19.71 -6.75
CA GLN A 18 -14.22 -18.47 -6.10
C GLN A 18 -14.41 -17.25 -7.02
N PHE A 19 -14.12 -17.37 -8.31
CA PHE A 19 -14.40 -16.32 -9.30
C PHE A 19 -15.91 -16.00 -9.39
N GLU A 20 -16.76 -17.03 -9.39
CA GLU A 20 -18.22 -16.86 -9.40
C GLU A 20 -18.71 -16.19 -8.10
N ALA A 21 -18.10 -16.50 -6.95
CA ALA A 21 -18.37 -15.82 -5.68
C ALA A 21 -17.98 -14.33 -5.72
N VAL A 22 -16.82 -14.00 -6.32
CA VAL A 22 -16.39 -12.61 -6.57
C VAL A 22 -17.41 -11.89 -7.46
N ARG A 23 -17.83 -12.52 -8.56
CA ARG A 23 -18.87 -11.97 -9.46
C ARG A 23 -20.16 -11.69 -8.70
N ALA A 24 -20.62 -12.63 -7.88
CA ALA A 24 -21.83 -12.47 -7.08
C ALA A 24 -21.69 -11.34 -6.05
N ALA A 25 -20.54 -11.22 -5.39
CA ALA A 25 -20.28 -10.14 -4.42
C ALA A 25 -20.30 -8.75 -5.09
N LEU A 26 -19.70 -8.62 -6.28
CA LEU A 26 -19.72 -7.36 -7.05
C LEU A 26 -21.13 -7.01 -7.53
N ALA A 27 -21.94 -8.01 -7.91
CA ALA A 27 -23.32 -7.80 -8.33
C ALA A 27 -24.25 -7.41 -7.16
N ALA A 28 -23.94 -7.87 -5.93
CA ALA A 28 -24.72 -7.60 -4.72
C ALA A 28 -24.38 -6.25 -4.05
N GLU A 29 -23.43 -5.48 -4.58
CA GLU A 29 -23.01 -4.21 -3.99
C GLU A 29 -24.15 -3.17 -4.03
N PRO A 30 -24.46 -2.48 -2.91
CA PRO A 30 -25.62 -1.58 -2.84
C PRO A 30 -25.48 -0.34 -3.75
N HIS A 31 -24.25 0.05 -4.10
CA HIS A 31 -23.94 1.20 -4.95
C HIS A 31 -23.03 0.73 -6.10
N PRO A 32 -23.59 0.04 -7.11
CA PRO A 32 -22.78 -0.65 -8.11
C PRO A 32 -22.11 0.35 -9.06
N LEU A 33 -20.81 0.51 -8.90
CA LEU A 33 -19.97 1.25 -9.85
C LEU A 33 -19.87 0.49 -11.18
N PRO A 34 -19.67 1.19 -12.32
CA PRO A 34 -19.25 0.54 -13.56
C PRO A 34 -18.01 -0.33 -13.28
N THR A 35 -18.13 -1.64 -13.50
CA THR A 35 -17.08 -2.60 -13.17
C THR A 35 -16.90 -3.55 -14.34
N LEU A 36 -15.66 -3.76 -14.76
CA LEU A 36 -15.26 -4.82 -15.66
C LEU A 36 -14.49 -5.88 -14.86
N LEU A 37 -15.02 -7.10 -14.83
CA LEU A 37 -14.40 -8.27 -14.23
C LEU A 37 -13.88 -9.17 -15.35
N LEU A 38 -12.56 -9.32 -15.41
CA LEU A 38 -11.88 -10.23 -16.32
C LEU A 38 -11.49 -11.49 -15.55
N GLY A 39 -11.78 -12.67 -16.13
CA GLY A 39 -11.40 -13.97 -15.57
C GLY A 39 -10.41 -14.69 -16.48
N ASN A 40 -9.42 -15.32 -15.87
CA ASN A 40 -8.41 -16.17 -16.52
C ASN A 40 -7.74 -15.46 -17.73
N VAL A 41 -7.14 -14.31 -17.47
CA VAL A 41 -6.54 -13.47 -18.51
C VAL A 41 -5.18 -14.08 -18.92
N PRO A 42 -4.98 -14.44 -20.19
CA PRO A 42 -3.68 -14.93 -20.65
C PRO A 42 -2.66 -13.80 -20.62
N GLY A 43 -1.55 -14.03 -19.91
CA GLY A 43 -0.38 -13.18 -19.87
C GLY A 43 0.65 -13.55 -20.95
N ALA A 44 1.76 -12.81 -20.97
CA ALA A 44 2.92 -13.21 -21.74
C ALA A 44 3.55 -14.49 -21.15
N GLU A 45 4.27 -15.26 -21.96
CA GLU A 45 5.07 -16.40 -21.50
C GLU A 45 4.26 -17.55 -20.84
N GLY A 46 2.96 -17.64 -21.16
CA GLY A 46 2.08 -18.70 -20.64
C GLY A 46 1.62 -18.49 -19.21
N GLU A 47 1.92 -17.33 -18.61
CA GLU A 47 1.33 -16.91 -17.33
C GLU A 47 -0.18 -16.68 -17.50
N VAL A 48 -0.97 -17.00 -16.48
CA VAL A 48 -2.40 -16.74 -16.47
C VAL A 48 -2.76 -15.98 -15.21
N LEU A 49 -3.53 -14.90 -15.36
CA LEU A 49 -4.04 -14.12 -14.26
C LEU A 49 -5.42 -14.64 -13.88
N ASP A 50 -5.60 -15.04 -12.62
CA ASP A 50 -6.85 -15.66 -12.16
C ASP A 50 -8.06 -14.72 -12.39
N ALA A 51 -7.96 -13.48 -11.92
CA ALA A 51 -8.95 -12.45 -12.23
C ALA A 51 -8.39 -11.03 -12.13
N VAL A 52 -9.02 -10.10 -12.84
CA VAL A 52 -8.70 -8.66 -12.80
C VAL A 52 -9.99 -7.87 -12.67
N VAL A 53 -10.01 -6.90 -11.76
CA VAL A 53 -11.13 -5.98 -11.55
C VAL A 53 -10.71 -4.59 -12.01
N LEU A 54 -11.49 -4.01 -12.91
CA LEU A 54 -11.33 -2.63 -13.36
C LEU A 54 -12.60 -1.82 -13.00
N ARG A 55 -12.40 -0.67 -12.36
CA ARG A 55 -13.43 0.32 -12.01
C ARG A 55 -12.90 1.73 -12.28
N PRO A 56 -13.75 2.76 -12.28
CA PRO A 56 -13.28 4.13 -12.12
C PRO A 56 -12.37 4.19 -10.88
N HIS A 57 -11.15 4.70 -11.02
CA HIS A 57 -10.17 4.82 -9.94
C HIS A 57 -9.56 3.50 -9.43
N LEU A 58 -9.72 2.37 -10.12
CA LEU A 58 -9.17 1.10 -9.61
C LEU A 58 -8.82 0.12 -10.72
N ILE A 59 -7.59 -0.41 -10.65
CA ILE A 59 -7.19 -1.64 -11.35
C ILE A 59 -6.57 -2.56 -10.30
N THR A 60 -7.19 -3.72 -10.08
CA THR A 60 -6.76 -4.69 -9.07
C THR A 60 -6.64 -6.08 -9.67
N ILE A 61 -5.49 -6.71 -9.49
CA ILE A 61 -5.26 -8.13 -9.78
C ILE A 61 -5.73 -8.95 -8.58
N LEU A 62 -6.55 -9.95 -8.83
CA LEU A 62 -6.99 -10.91 -7.83
C LEU A 62 -6.18 -12.19 -8.00
N VAL A 63 -5.44 -12.57 -6.97
CA VAL A 63 -4.80 -13.88 -6.87
C VAL A 63 -5.75 -14.77 -6.08
N LEU A 64 -6.23 -15.86 -6.68
CA LEU A 64 -7.25 -16.72 -6.08
C LEU A 64 -6.61 -17.96 -5.45
N GLU A 65 -6.64 -18.03 -4.12
CA GLU A 65 -6.20 -19.21 -3.36
C GLU A 65 -7.42 -19.92 -2.77
N PRO A 66 -7.80 -21.12 -3.24
CA PRO A 66 -9.01 -21.79 -2.78
C PRO A 66 -8.94 -22.27 -1.32
N ARG A 67 -7.74 -22.42 -0.76
CA ARG A 67 -7.51 -22.97 0.59
C ARG A 67 -7.59 -21.91 1.68
N GLY A 68 -7.97 -22.33 2.90
CA GLY A 68 -7.89 -21.52 4.12
C GLY A 68 -6.87 -22.04 5.11
N GLY A 69 -6.89 -21.51 6.34
CA GLY A 69 -6.04 -21.98 7.43
C GLY A 69 -5.22 -20.90 8.11
N ARG A 70 -4.10 -21.27 8.71
CA ARG A 70 -3.15 -20.35 9.35
C ARG A 70 -2.02 -19.98 8.39
N LEU A 71 -1.97 -18.71 8.00
CA LEU A 71 -0.92 -18.16 7.16
C LEU A 71 0.28 -17.75 8.01
N THR A 72 1.44 -18.28 7.66
CA THR A 72 2.74 -17.93 8.26
C THR A 72 3.72 -17.50 7.17
N ILE A 73 4.42 -16.40 7.40
CA ILE A 73 5.33 -15.78 6.42
C ILE A 73 6.69 -15.60 7.08
N ARG A 74 7.69 -16.35 6.60
CA ARG A 74 9.07 -16.22 7.10
C ARG A 74 9.79 -15.03 6.49
N ASP A 75 9.66 -14.90 5.18
CA ASP A 75 10.13 -13.78 4.38
C ASP A 75 9.05 -13.47 3.35
N PHE A 76 8.61 -12.23 3.30
CA PHE A 76 7.53 -11.79 2.41
C PHE A 76 7.96 -11.81 0.94
N ALA A 77 9.22 -11.47 0.65
CA ALA A 77 9.69 -11.26 -0.73
C ALA A 77 10.21 -12.55 -1.39
N HIS A 78 10.94 -13.39 -0.66
CA HIS A 78 11.72 -14.48 -1.26
C HIS A 78 11.40 -15.88 -0.76
N ALA A 79 10.82 -16.05 0.42
CA ALA A 79 10.49 -17.38 0.91
C ALA A 79 9.11 -17.84 0.45
N ALA A 80 8.94 -19.14 0.29
CA ALA A 80 7.63 -19.76 0.18
C ALA A 80 6.80 -19.46 1.44
N TRP A 81 5.59 -18.95 1.24
CA TRP A 81 4.65 -18.73 2.33
C TRP A 81 4.10 -20.08 2.77
N GLN A 82 3.61 -20.18 4.00
CA GLN A 82 3.07 -21.44 4.51
C GLN A 82 1.64 -21.25 4.98
N LEU A 83 0.73 -22.06 4.45
CA LEU A 83 -0.67 -22.15 4.87
C LEU A 83 -0.87 -23.52 5.53
N ASP A 84 -1.14 -23.52 6.85
CA ASP A 84 -1.17 -24.74 7.67
C ASP A 84 0.06 -25.64 7.47
N ALA A 85 1.26 -25.02 7.55
CA ALA A 85 2.57 -25.65 7.31
C ALA A 85 2.78 -26.24 5.89
N THR A 86 1.82 -26.11 4.98
CA THR A 86 1.98 -26.46 3.57
C THR A 86 2.52 -25.25 2.82
N PRO A 87 3.57 -25.39 1.99
CA PRO A 87 4.04 -24.28 1.17
C PRO A 87 2.94 -23.82 0.21
N LEU A 88 2.73 -22.51 0.18
CA LEU A 88 1.85 -21.81 -0.75
C LEU A 88 2.73 -21.27 -1.88
N THR A 89 2.91 -22.09 -2.92
CA THR A 89 3.66 -21.74 -4.12
C THR A 89 2.77 -21.00 -5.10
N GLY A 90 3.29 -19.94 -5.73
CA GLY A 90 2.57 -19.26 -6.79
C GLY A 90 2.48 -20.08 -8.07
N ALA A 91 1.65 -19.63 -9.01
CA ALA A 91 1.68 -20.15 -10.38
C ALA A 91 2.97 -19.72 -11.12
N ALA A 92 3.26 -20.36 -12.25
CA ALA A 92 4.35 -20.00 -13.17
C ALA A 92 5.76 -19.95 -12.53
N GLY A 93 6.01 -20.77 -11.50
CA GLY A 93 7.33 -20.87 -10.88
C GLY A 93 7.66 -19.75 -9.88
N ALA A 94 6.69 -18.93 -9.48
CA ALA A 94 6.85 -18.00 -8.37
C ALA A 94 6.92 -18.73 -7.02
N ASP A 95 7.89 -18.36 -6.18
CA ASP A 95 8.08 -19.00 -4.87
C ASP A 95 6.93 -18.71 -3.90
N ASN A 96 6.27 -17.56 -4.08
CA ASN A 96 5.14 -17.11 -3.26
C ASN A 96 4.13 -16.26 -4.05
N PRO A 97 2.92 -16.03 -3.52
CA PRO A 97 1.88 -15.24 -4.19
C PRO A 97 2.26 -13.79 -4.46
N PHE A 98 3.16 -13.19 -3.68
CA PHE A 98 3.60 -11.81 -3.90
C PHE A 98 4.49 -11.70 -5.14
N GLN A 99 5.43 -12.63 -5.32
CA GLN A 99 6.23 -12.71 -6.56
C GLN A 99 5.34 -12.96 -7.78
N GLN A 100 4.36 -13.86 -7.66
CA GLN A 100 3.37 -14.10 -8.71
C GLN A 100 2.64 -12.80 -9.07
N PHE A 101 2.21 -12.02 -8.07
CA PHE A 101 1.57 -10.72 -8.32
C PHE A 101 2.50 -9.75 -9.06
N LEU A 102 3.79 -9.69 -8.73
CA LEU A 102 4.74 -8.80 -9.42
C LEU A 102 4.89 -9.18 -10.90
N GLN A 103 4.98 -10.48 -11.21
CA GLN A 103 5.02 -10.99 -12.58
C GLN A 103 3.72 -10.66 -13.32
N GLN A 104 2.58 -10.99 -12.71
CA GLN A 104 1.25 -10.71 -13.26
C GLN A 104 1.00 -9.21 -13.47
N LYS A 105 1.53 -8.34 -12.58
CA LYS A 105 1.45 -6.89 -12.75
C LYS A 105 2.17 -6.43 -14.00
N LEU A 106 3.36 -6.96 -14.27
CA LEU A 106 4.11 -6.64 -15.50
C LEU A 106 3.38 -7.16 -16.75
N ALA A 107 2.86 -8.40 -16.70
CA ALA A 107 2.08 -8.98 -17.79
C ALA A 107 0.82 -8.16 -18.09
N LEU A 108 0.05 -7.79 -17.05
CA LEU A 108 -1.15 -6.97 -17.19
C LEU A 108 -0.83 -5.57 -17.72
N THR A 109 0.27 -4.97 -17.26
CA THR A 109 0.70 -3.65 -17.75
C THR A 109 0.96 -3.69 -19.25
N ARG A 110 1.67 -4.72 -19.74
CA ARG A 110 1.92 -4.91 -21.18
C ARG A 110 0.64 -5.14 -21.96
N LEU A 111 -0.30 -5.92 -21.40
CA LEU A 111 -1.59 -6.22 -22.01
C LEU A 111 -2.46 -4.96 -22.13
N LEU A 112 -2.50 -4.12 -21.10
CA LEU A 112 -3.34 -2.91 -21.07
C LEU A 112 -2.73 -1.70 -21.78
N ALA A 113 -1.41 -1.66 -21.97
CA ALA A 113 -0.70 -0.52 -22.57
C ALA A 113 -1.22 -0.08 -23.95
N PRO A 114 -1.64 -0.97 -24.87
CA PRO A 114 -2.19 -0.55 -26.17
C PRO A 114 -3.58 0.09 -26.07
N TYR A 115 -4.34 -0.23 -25.02
CA TYR A 115 -5.73 0.16 -24.86
C TYR A 115 -5.91 1.40 -23.98
N LEU A 116 -4.98 1.65 -23.05
CA LEU A 116 -5.06 2.75 -22.09
C LEU A 116 -3.98 3.80 -22.37
N GLN A 117 -4.40 5.04 -22.56
CA GLN A 117 -3.48 6.16 -22.71
C GLN A 117 -2.84 6.52 -21.36
N ALA A 118 -1.59 7.02 -21.37
CA ALA A 118 -0.87 7.40 -20.16
C ALA A 118 -1.58 8.47 -19.31
N GLY A 119 -2.47 9.28 -19.91
CA GLY A 119 -3.29 10.27 -19.20
C GLY A 119 -4.58 9.71 -18.59
N GLN A 120 -5.05 8.53 -19.04
CA GLN A 120 -6.29 7.90 -18.53
C GLN A 120 -6.01 7.06 -17.29
N ALA A 121 -4.90 6.31 -17.28
CA ALA A 121 -4.57 5.46 -16.15
C ALA A 121 -3.05 5.32 -15.99
N ASN A 122 -2.56 5.64 -14.79
CA ASN A 122 -1.19 5.32 -14.44
C ASN A 122 -1.09 3.85 -13.97
N LEU A 123 -0.62 2.97 -14.86
CA LEU A 123 -0.51 1.52 -14.64
C LEU A 123 0.46 1.15 -13.49
N ASN A 124 1.23 2.09 -12.96
CA ASN A 124 2.04 1.85 -11.77
C ASN A 124 1.19 1.63 -10.50
N PHE A 125 -0.05 2.14 -10.48
CA PHE A 125 -1.00 2.01 -9.38
C PHE A 125 -1.87 0.74 -9.44
N ILE A 126 -1.51 -0.23 -10.31
CA ILE A 126 -2.12 -1.56 -10.24
C ILE A 126 -1.85 -2.16 -8.86
N SER A 127 -2.94 -2.46 -8.17
CA SER A 127 -2.96 -3.11 -6.85
C SER A 127 -3.18 -4.62 -7.01
N GLY A 128 -2.82 -5.38 -5.99
CA GLY A 128 -3.02 -6.82 -5.89
C GLY A 128 -3.77 -7.17 -4.62
N LEU A 129 -4.64 -8.16 -4.72
CA LEU A 129 -5.40 -8.69 -3.59
C LEU A 129 -5.34 -10.21 -3.62
N LEU A 130 -4.78 -10.81 -2.57
CA LEU A 130 -4.86 -12.26 -2.35
C LEU A 130 -6.19 -12.59 -1.67
N LEU A 131 -7.03 -13.33 -2.38
CA LEU A 131 -8.33 -13.80 -1.92
C LEU A 131 -8.25 -15.27 -1.53
N PHE A 132 -8.55 -15.56 -0.27
CA PHE A 132 -8.69 -16.94 0.20
C PHE A 132 -10.14 -17.42 0.03
N GLY A 133 -10.31 -18.65 -0.46
CA GLY A 133 -11.62 -19.29 -0.65
C GLY A 133 -12.28 -19.68 0.67
N GLU A 134 -11.45 -19.96 1.68
CA GLU A 134 -11.85 -20.29 3.04
C GLU A 134 -11.24 -19.27 4.03
N PRO A 135 -11.80 -19.11 5.25
CA PRO A 135 -11.29 -18.17 6.24
C PRO A 135 -9.82 -18.43 6.60
N VAL A 136 -9.04 -17.35 6.69
CA VAL A 136 -7.62 -17.41 7.07
C VAL A 136 -7.35 -16.68 8.38
N THR A 137 -6.50 -17.26 9.20
CA THR A 137 -5.92 -16.64 10.39
C THR A 137 -4.47 -16.24 10.10
N PHE A 138 -4.15 -14.96 10.29
CA PHE A 138 -2.79 -14.48 10.09
C PHE A 138 -1.92 -14.76 11.33
N GLY A 139 -0.73 -15.31 11.11
CA GLY A 139 0.29 -15.39 12.15
C GLY A 139 0.73 -13.99 12.62
N PRO A 140 1.24 -13.85 13.86
CA PRO A 140 1.69 -12.57 14.41
C PRO A 140 2.81 -11.92 13.58
N GLU A 141 3.58 -12.71 12.85
CA GLU A 141 4.67 -12.25 12.00
C GLU A 141 4.22 -11.61 10.68
N VAL A 142 2.99 -11.87 10.22
CA VAL A 142 2.55 -11.48 8.87
C VAL A 142 2.58 -9.96 8.69
N GLU A 143 2.02 -9.22 9.64
CA GLU A 143 1.93 -7.75 9.57
C GLU A 143 3.31 -7.08 9.62
N GLU A 144 4.19 -7.54 10.54
CA GLU A 144 5.56 -7.06 10.64
C GLU A 144 6.33 -7.29 9.33
N ARG A 145 6.22 -8.49 8.74
CA ARG A 145 6.91 -8.84 7.50
C ARG A 145 6.39 -8.09 6.29
N MET A 146 5.08 -7.85 6.20
CA MET A 146 4.50 -7.02 5.15
C MET A 146 4.97 -5.56 5.24
N SER A 147 4.98 -4.99 6.44
CA SER A 147 5.41 -3.59 6.67
C SER A 147 6.90 -3.36 6.36
N ALA A 148 7.72 -4.42 6.44
CA ALA A 148 9.14 -4.36 6.14
C ALA A 148 9.46 -4.23 4.63
N VAL A 149 8.49 -4.50 3.74
CA VAL A 149 8.69 -4.46 2.28
C VAL A 149 7.86 -3.32 1.70
N PRO A 150 8.46 -2.18 1.32
CA PRO A 150 7.72 -1.02 0.79
C PRO A 150 6.90 -1.34 -0.47
N ALA A 151 7.36 -2.28 -1.30
CA ALA A 151 6.64 -2.74 -2.48
C ALA A 151 5.32 -3.46 -2.14
N ALA A 152 5.15 -3.95 -0.91
CA ALA A 152 3.95 -4.59 -0.43
C ALA A 152 2.77 -3.62 -0.23
N ASN A 153 2.99 -2.30 -0.28
CA ASN A 153 1.92 -1.31 -0.11
C ASN A 153 0.78 -1.48 -1.14
N ASN A 154 1.10 -2.00 -2.33
CA ASN A 154 0.13 -2.26 -3.39
C ASN A 154 -0.46 -3.68 -3.34
N PHE A 155 -0.06 -4.53 -2.38
CA PHE A 155 -0.51 -5.93 -2.27
C PHE A 155 -1.16 -6.19 -0.92
N GLN A 156 -2.46 -6.51 -0.92
CA GLN A 156 -3.23 -6.74 0.31
C GLN A 156 -3.65 -8.20 0.45
N LEU A 157 -3.75 -8.66 1.70
CA LEU A 157 -4.24 -9.99 2.07
C LEU A 157 -5.67 -9.87 2.62
N LEU A 158 -6.60 -10.65 2.08
CA LEU A 158 -7.99 -10.66 2.55
C LEU A 158 -8.33 -11.96 3.28
N ALA A 159 -8.33 -11.92 4.61
CA ALA A 159 -8.70 -13.08 5.45
C ALA A 159 -10.17 -13.52 5.31
N ASP A 160 -11.06 -12.58 4.99
CA ASP A 160 -12.50 -12.79 4.97
C ASP A 160 -13.11 -12.27 3.66
N PRO A 161 -13.62 -13.16 2.78
CA PRO A 161 -14.15 -12.79 1.48
C PRO A 161 -15.38 -11.88 1.58
N SER A 162 -16.12 -11.88 2.70
CA SER A 162 -17.28 -11.00 2.88
C SER A 162 -16.93 -9.51 2.88
N ARG A 163 -15.66 -9.17 3.16
CA ARG A 163 -15.15 -7.78 3.20
C ARG A 163 -14.59 -7.31 1.87
N PHE A 164 -14.66 -8.14 0.83
CA PHE A 164 -14.05 -7.91 -0.47
C PHE A 164 -14.43 -6.57 -1.10
N THR A 165 -15.73 -6.29 -1.27
CA THR A 165 -16.22 -5.05 -1.90
C THR A 165 -15.81 -3.80 -1.12
N ARG A 166 -15.88 -3.87 0.22
CA ARG A 166 -15.42 -2.79 1.10
C ARG A 166 -13.92 -2.53 0.92
N ARG A 167 -13.09 -3.58 0.78
CA ARG A 167 -11.65 -3.43 0.57
C ARG A 167 -11.32 -2.89 -0.82
N LEU A 168 -12.02 -3.32 -1.87
CA LEU A 168 -11.87 -2.74 -3.20
C LEU A 168 -12.15 -1.23 -3.20
N ALA A 169 -13.19 -0.77 -2.49
CA ALA A 169 -13.49 0.65 -2.38
C ALA A 169 -12.37 1.45 -1.68
N GLN A 170 -11.60 0.82 -0.78
CA GLN A 170 -10.46 1.45 -0.09
C GLN A 170 -9.20 1.51 -0.94
N LEU A 171 -9.09 0.66 -1.95
CA LEU A 171 -7.95 0.61 -2.88
C LEU A 171 -8.08 1.62 -4.03
N ALA A 172 -9.22 2.31 -4.15
CA ALA A 172 -9.43 3.27 -5.22
C ALA A 172 -8.47 4.45 -5.10
N THR A 173 -7.77 4.77 -6.19
CA THR A 173 -6.80 5.86 -6.30
C THR A 173 -7.22 6.86 -7.38
N PRO A 174 -7.11 8.18 -7.14
CA PRO A 174 -7.53 9.20 -8.10
C PRO A 174 -6.67 9.23 -9.38
N GLU A 175 -5.52 8.54 -9.38
CA GLU A 175 -4.55 8.45 -10.48
C GLU A 175 -5.02 7.58 -11.66
N ILE A 176 -6.18 6.95 -11.53
CA ILE A 176 -6.81 6.12 -12.55
C ILE A 176 -8.16 6.74 -12.89
N ASP A 177 -8.30 7.40 -14.04
CA ASP A 177 -9.55 8.03 -14.48
C ASP A 177 -10.17 7.23 -15.64
N LEU A 178 -10.76 6.08 -15.30
CA LEU A 178 -11.48 5.23 -16.25
C LEU A 178 -12.97 5.58 -16.24
N THR A 179 -13.49 6.04 -17.37
CA THR A 179 -14.93 6.28 -17.52
C THR A 179 -15.69 4.98 -17.77
N ALA A 180 -17.02 5.02 -17.59
CA ALA A 180 -17.87 3.88 -17.92
C ALA A 180 -17.83 3.49 -19.41
N ALA A 181 -17.58 4.47 -20.29
CA ALA A 181 -17.45 4.24 -21.73
C ALA A 181 -16.12 3.53 -22.06
N ASP A 182 -15.02 3.95 -21.41
CA ASP A 182 -13.70 3.31 -21.57
C ASP A 182 -13.75 1.84 -21.14
N LEU A 183 -14.42 1.54 -20.02
CA LEU A 183 -14.58 0.15 -19.55
C LEU A 183 -15.41 -0.70 -20.52
N GLN A 184 -16.44 -0.14 -21.15
CA GLN A 184 -17.24 -0.83 -22.17
C GLN A 184 -16.45 -1.08 -23.45
N GLN A 185 -15.70 -0.08 -23.91
CA GLN A 185 -14.83 -0.19 -25.07
C GLN A 185 -13.74 -1.24 -24.82
N LEU A 186 -13.07 -1.18 -23.67
CA LEU A 186 -12.05 -2.16 -23.30
C LEU A 186 -12.63 -3.58 -23.23
N ALA A 187 -13.84 -3.75 -22.69
CA ALA A 187 -14.51 -5.05 -22.69
C ALA A 187 -14.79 -5.55 -24.11
N ALA A 188 -15.21 -4.68 -25.02
CA ALA A 188 -15.46 -5.02 -26.42
C ALA A 188 -14.15 -5.41 -27.15
N GLU A 189 -13.08 -4.64 -26.97
CA GLU A 189 -11.78 -4.86 -27.61
C GLU A 189 -11.09 -6.15 -27.12
N LEU A 190 -11.13 -6.40 -25.80
CA LEU A 190 -10.58 -7.63 -25.22
C LEU A 190 -11.36 -8.88 -25.65
N ASN A 191 -12.68 -8.79 -25.82
CA ASN A 191 -13.50 -9.89 -26.35
C ASN A 191 -13.36 -10.05 -27.87
N ALA A 192 -13.04 -8.98 -28.59
CA ALA A 192 -12.90 -8.96 -30.05
C ALA A 192 -11.51 -9.42 -30.51
N THR A 193 -10.52 -9.50 -29.62
CA THR A 193 -9.19 -10.04 -29.94
C THR A 193 -9.29 -11.57 -29.86
N PRO A 194 -9.54 -12.30 -30.97
CA PRO A 194 -9.52 -13.75 -30.91
C PRO A 194 -8.11 -14.16 -30.48
N ALA A 195 -8.02 -15.11 -29.54
CA ALA A 195 -6.77 -15.74 -29.15
C ALA A 195 -6.09 -16.33 -30.39
N SER A 196 -5.31 -15.51 -31.09
CA SER A 196 -4.63 -15.85 -32.34
C SER A 196 -3.36 -16.62 -32.03
N THR A 197 -3.47 -17.59 -31.12
CA THR A 197 -2.38 -18.39 -30.57
C THR A 197 -2.06 -19.58 -31.47
N GLU A 198 -2.79 -19.77 -32.58
CA GLU A 198 -2.55 -20.91 -33.49
C GLU A 198 -1.56 -20.61 -34.65
N THR A 199 -1.12 -19.36 -34.85
CA THR A 199 -0.33 -19.05 -36.06
C THR A 199 1.18 -19.34 -35.93
N ILE A 200 1.71 -19.68 -34.75
CA ILE A 200 3.15 -20.00 -34.60
C ILE A 200 3.43 -21.52 -34.73
N ALA A 201 2.44 -22.39 -34.52
CA ALA A 201 2.64 -23.84 -34.65
C ALA A 201 2.62 -24.36 -36.10
N ALA A 202 2.32 -23.52 -37.10
CA ALA A 202 2.18 -23.93 -38.49
C ALA A 202 3.33 -23.48 -39.42
N LEU A 203 4.38 -22.81 -38.90
CA LEU A 203 5.57 -22.44 -39.69
C LEU A 203 6.82 -23.28 -39.39
N GLU A 204 6.77 -24.25 -38.45
CA GLU A 204 7.87 -25.20 -38.19
C GLU A 204 7.62 -26.60 -38.80
N THR A 205 7.02 -26.64 -40.00
CA THR A 205 7.08 -27.85 -40.84
C THR A 205 7.55 -27.45 -42.23
N GLU A 206 8.70 -26.78 -42.30
CA GLU A 206 9.51 -26.76 -43.50
C GLU A 206 10.33 -28.06 -43.51
N PRO A 207 10.15 -28.95 -44.49
CA PRO A 207 10.91 -30.20 -44.56
C PRO A 207 12.38 -29.88 -44.83
N GLU A 208 13.28 -30.45 -44.02
CA GLU A 208 14.73 -30.44 -44.22
C GLU A 208 15.11 -30.67 -45.69
N PRO A 209 15.99 -29.83 -46.26
CA PRO A 209 16.98 -30.29 -47.19
C PRO A 209 18.34 -30.30 -46.48
N ASP A 210 18.87 -31.51 -46.29
CA ASP A 210 20.29 -31.77 -46.05
C ASP A 210 21.17 -30.81 -46.84
N THR A 211 21.92 -29.93 -46.17
CA THR A 211 23.24 -29.49 -46.64
C THR A 211 24.08 -28.92 -45.52
N ALA A 212 25.20 -29.59 -45.25
CA ALA A 212 26.30 -29.12 -44.43
C ALA A 212 26.91 -27.83 -44.99
N THR A 213 27.22 -26.84 -44.16
CA THR A 213 28.57 -26.29 -43.90
C THR A 213 28.55 -24.99 -43.07
N ALA A 214 29.37 -25.01 -42.01
CA ALA A 214 30.23 -23.95 -41.45
C ALA A 214 29.74 -22.50 -41.24
N ASP A 215 29.99 -22.04 -40.01
CA ASP A 215 30.21 -20.68 -39.51
C ASP A 215 29.00 -19.73 -39.42
N ASP A 216 28.40 -19.71 -38.22
CA ASP A 216 27.26 -18.89 -37.84
C ASP A 216 27.66 -17.71 -36.91
N PRO A 217 27.49 -16.43 -37.31
CA PRO A 217 27.70 -15.24 -36.47
C PRO A 217 26.47 -14.82 -35.63
N ALA A 218 25.48 -15.69 -35.40
CA ALA A 218 24.21 -15.33 -34.77
C ALA A 218 24.20 -15.11 -33.24
N SER A 219 25.31 -15.27 -32.50
CA SER A 219 25.30 -15.14 -31.03
C SER A 219 25.50 -13.72 -30.45
N ARG A 220 25.42 -12.64 -31.25
CA ARG A 220 25.76 -11.27 -30.78
C ARG A 220 24.61 -10.40 -30.27
N THR A 221 23.35 -10.79 -30.41
CA THR A 221 22.22 -9.84 -30.21
C THR A 221 21.73 -9.71 -28.76
N ALA A 222 21.90 -10.73 -27.91
CA ALA A 222 21.41 -10.68 -26.52
C ALA A 222 22.31 -9.84 -25.58
N GLY A 223 23.62 -9.79 -25.85
CA GLY A 223 24.58 -9.02 -25.05
C GLY A 223 24.47 -7.50 -25.26
N GLU A 224 24.23 -7.06 -26.49
CA GLU A 224 24.16 -5.63 -26.84
C GLU A 224 22.94 -4.93 -26.23
N PHE A 225 21.81 -5.63 -26.10
CA PHE A 225 20.60 -5.05 -25.48
C PHE A 225 20.77 -4.80 -23.97
N LEU A 226 21.35 -5.77 -23.25
CA LEU A 226 21.67 -5.59 -21.83
C LEU A 226 22.72 -4.51 -21.62
N GLN A 227 23.70 -4.41 -22.53
CA GLN A 227 24.72 -3.37 -22.48
C GLN A 227 24.14 -1.97 -22.74
N GLN A 228 23.19 -1.84 -23.68
CA GLN A 228 22.46 -0.57 -23.92
C GLN A 228 21.52 -0.18 -22.77
N LYS A 229 20.89 -1.15 -22.10
CA LYS A 229 20.05 -0.85 -20.92
C LYS A 229 20.87 -0.50 -19.69
N ALA A 230 22.00 -1.18 -19.49
CA ALA A 230 22.97 -0.82 -18.46
C ALA A 230 23.51 0.60 -18.71
N SER A 231 23.91 0.94 -19.93
CA SER A 231 24.40 2.30 -20.22
C SER A 231 23.34 3.37 -20.02
N GLN A 232 22.06 3.10 -20.35
CA GLN A 232 20.96 4.05 -20.06
C GLN A 232 20.70 4.24 -18.55
N LEU A 233 20.81 3.18 -17.74
CA LEU A 233 20.71 3.29 -16.28
C LEU A 233 21.89 4.05 -15.68
N TRP A 234 23.10 3.82 -16.20
CA TRP A 234 24.31 4.55 -15.79
C TRP A 234 24.24 6.04 -16.17
N ARG A 235 23.67 6.35 -17.34
CA ARG A 235 23.39 7.71 -17.82
C ARG A 235 22.38 8.44 -16.93
N TRP A 236 21.33 7.75 -16.48
CA TRP A 236 20.34 8.29 -15.56
C TRP A 236 20.89 8.51 -14.15
N LEU A 237 21.87 7.71 -13.71
CA LEU A 237 22.53 7.86 -12.42
C LEU A 237 23.50 9.05 -12.34
N GLY A 238 23.65 9.82 -13.42
CA GLY A 238 24.55 10.99 -13.48
C GLY A 238 26.03 10.62 -13.50
N ALA A 239 26.37 9.38 -13.80
CA ALA A 239 27.75 8.90 -13.86
C ALA A 239 28.40 9.10 -15.24
N GLU A 240 27.66 9.60 -16.23
CA GLU A 240 28.22 9.86 -17.57
C GLU A 240 29.22 11.02 -17.59
N ASP A 241 29.12 11.95 -16.63
CA ASP A 241 30.08 13.07 -16.49
C ASP A 241 31.45 12.63 -15.90
N VAL A 242 31.63 11.34 -15.55
CA VAL A 242 32.90 10.86 -14.96
C VAL A 242 33.96 10.59 -16.03
N HIS A 243 33.58 10.30 -17.28
CA HIS A 243 34.55 10.08 -18.35
C HIS A 243 35.08 11.38 -18.97
N ASP A 244 34.29 12.45 -18.93
CA ASP A 244 34.75 13.80 -19.33
C ASP A 244 35.75 14.41 -18.31
N LEU A 245 35.83 13.85 -17.10
CA LEU A 245 36.82 14.23 -16.07
C LEU A 245 38.22 13.66 -16.34
N GLU A 246 38.36 12.60 -17.14
CA GLU A 246 39.66 11.99 -17.45
C GLU A 246 40.35 12.59 -18.70
N GLU A 247 39.58 13.16 -19.65
CA GLU A 247 40.13 13.76 -20.88
C GLU A 247 40.28 15.29 -20.84
N ALA A 248 39.79 15.96 -19.79
CA ALA A 248 40.01 17.40 -19.64
C ALA A 248 41.51 17.67 -19.31
N PRO A 249 42.26 18.39 -20.18
CA PRO A 249 43.67 18.67 -19.95
C PRO A 249 43.83 19.46 -18.65
N TYR A 250 44.63 18.91 -17.74
CA TYR A 250 45.02 19.48 -16.44
C TYR A 250 45.50 20.95 -16.59
N GLY A 251 44.57 21.89 -16.54
CA GLY A 251 44.85 23.32 -16.76
C GLY A 251 43.74 24.29 -16.36
N TYR A 252 42.51 23.82 -16.14
CA TYR A 252 41.36 24.66 -15.74
C TYR A 252 40.90 24.44 -14.29
N ALA A 253 41.81 24.03 -13.39
CA ALA A 253 41.45 23.66 -12.02
C ALA A 253 40.88 24.82 -11.18
N GLU A 254 41.35 26.06 -11.36
CA GLU A 254 40.95 27.17 -10.49
C GLU A 254 39.57 27.75 -10.84
N THR A 255 39.24 27.86 -12.13
CA THR A 255 37.95 28.40 -12.59
C THR A 255 36.81 27.41 -12.39
N ALA A 256 37.05 26.11 -12.61
CA ALA A 256 36.06 25.06 -12.38
C ALA A 256 35.73 24.88 -10.88
N LEU A 257 36.72 24.98 -10.00
CA LEU A 257 36.49 24.97 -8.54
C LEU A 257 35.68 26.18 -8.09
N ALA A 258 35.93 27.36 -8.66
CA ALA A 258 35.15 28.55 -8.37
C ALA A 258 33.67 28.41 -8.82
N ALA A 259 33.41 27.80 -9.99
CA ALA A 259 32.06 27.54 -10.47
C ALA A 259 31.31 26.54 -9.58
N ARG A 260 31.95 25.41 -9.22
CA ARG A 260 31.37 24.39 -8.34
C ARG A 260 31.07 24.91 -6.94
N ASN A 261 31.92 25.80 -6.41
CA ASN A 261 31.68 26.47 -5.14
C ASN A 261 30.48 27.43 -5.21
N ARG A 262 30.23 28.08 -6.36
CA ARG A 262 29.03 28.93 -6.54
C ARG A 262 27.76 28.09 -6.60
N GLU A 263 27.76 27.01 -7.36
CA GLU A 263 26.62 26.08 -7.42
C GLU A 263 26.30 25.50 -6.03
N LYS A 264 27.34 25.10 -5.27
CA LYS A 264 27.17 24.64 -3.90
C LYS A 264 26.52 25.71 -3.01
N GLN A 265 26.98 26.96 -3.11
CA GLN A 265 26.39 28.07 -2.35
C GLN A 265 24.93 28.35 -2.78
N GLU A 266 24.58 28.15 -4.04
CA GLU A 266 23.21 28.29 -4.54
C GLU A 266 22.30 27.20 -3.97
N LEU A 267 22.76 25.95 -3.94
CA LEU A 267 22.02 24.84 -3.33
C LEU A 267 21.83 25.02 -1.82
N GLU A 268 22.86 25.48 -1.11
CA GLU A 268 22.75 25.78 0.33
C GLU A 268 21.75 26.93 0.58
N ARG A 269 21.74 27.96 -0.28
CA ARG A 269 20.75 29.04 -0.21
C ARG A 269 19.33 28.54 -0.48
N LEU A 270 19.15 27.66 -1.46
CA LEU A 270 17.85 27.08 -1.80
C LEU A 270 17.33 26.20 -0.65
N GLN A 271 18.19 25.33 -0.10
CA GLN A 271 17.85 24.51 1.05
C GLN A 271 17.45 25.37 2.27
N ALA A 272 18.23 26.43 2.56
CA ALA A 272 17.91 27.36 3.64
C ALA A 272 16.59 28.12 3.40
N ALA A 273 16.29 28.49 2.14
CA ALA A 273 15.04 29.14 1.78
C ALA A 273 13.83 28.21 2.01
N MET A 274 13.93 26.96 1.54
CA MET A 274 12.88 25.95 1.72
C MET A 274 12.60 25.67 3.21
N GLN A 275 13.65 25.57 4.04
CA GLN A 275 13.49 25.40 5.49
C GLN A 275 12.78 26.58 6.15
N ARG A 276 13.08 27.83 5.73
CA ARG A 276 12.39 29.02 6.25
C ARG A 276 10.93 29.07 5.84
N GLU A 277 10.62 28.67 4.61
CA GLU A 277 9.24 28.61 4.12
C GLU A 277 8.40 27.61 4.92
N LEU A 278 8.92 26.39 5.13
CA LEU A 278 8.25 25.36 5.91
C LEU A 278 8.02 25.83 7.37
N ALA A 279 9.04 26.43 8.01
CA ALA A 279 8.90 26.99 9.34
C ALA A 279 7.85 28.11 9.42
N THR A 280 7.70 28.91 8.35
CA THR A 280 6.70 29.97 8.26
C THR A 280 5.28 29.39 8.11
N GLN A 281 5.12 28.35 7.29
CA GLN A 281 3.84 27.65 7.12
C GLN A 281 3.38 26.99 8.43
N LEU A 282 4.28 26.34 9.17
CA LEU A 282 3.95 25.74 10.46
C LEU A 282 3.50 26.80 11.47
N ARG A 283 4.22 27.92 11.62
CA ARG A 283 3.80 29.01 12.51
C ARG A 283 2.44 29.60 12.12
N ALA A 284 2.16 29.71 10.83
CA ALA A 284 0.88 30.20 10.35
C ALA A 284 -0.28 29.23 10.67
N MET A 285 -0.03 27.91 10.62
CA MET A 285 -1.00 26.90 11.04
C MET A 285 -1.23 26.96 12.55
N GLU A 286 -0.16 27.02 13.35
CA GLU A 286 -0.23 27.14 14.82
C GLU A 286 -1.03 28.39 15.24
N ALA A 287 -0.84 29.52 14.57
CA ALA A 287 -1.60 30.73 14.83
C ALA A 287 -3.12 30.56 14.57
N ARG A 288 -3.49 29.90 13.47
CA ARG A 288 -4.91 29.61 13.14
C ARG A 288 -5.53 28.63 14.12
N GLU A 289 -4.76 27.64 14.59
CA GLU A 289 -5.21 26.70 15.61
C GLU A 289 -5.43 27.41 16.95
N ALA A 290 -4.51 28.28 17.38
CA ALA A 290 -4.67 29.08 18.59
C ALA A 290 -5.90 30.02 18.53
N GLU A 291 -6.23 30.57 17.36
CA GLU A 291 -7.47 31.35 17.16
C GLU A 291 -8.73 30.48 17.26
N ARG A 292 -8.72 29.28 16.67
CA ARG A 292 -9.82 28.31 16.80
C ARG A 292 -10.00 27.85 18.24
N GLU A 293 -8.93 27.65 18.99
CA GLU A 293 -9.01 27.31 20.41
C GLU A 293 -9.64 28.43 21.24
N LYS A 294 -9.26 29.69 20.97
CA LYS A 294 -9.88 30.86 21.61
C LYS A 294 -11.37 30.96 21.28
N SER A 295 -11.77 30.73 20.04
CA SER A 295 -13.19 30.78 19.66
C SER A 295 -14.01 29.66 20.31
N ILE A 296 -13.46 28.44 20.40
CA ILE A 296 -14.09 27.33 21.12
C ILE A 296 -14.17 27.63 22.62
N ALA A 297 -13.14 28.21 23.23
CA ALA A 297 -13.17 28.60 24.64
C ALA A 297 -14.24 29.67 24.91
N GLN A 298 -14.40 30.65 24.02
CA GLN A 298 -15.48 31.65 24.10
C GLN A 298 -16.85 31.00 23.97
N LEU A 299 -17.05 30.10 23.01
CA LEU A 299 -18.31 29.34 22.87
C LEU A 299 -18.62 28.52 24.11
N ARG A 300 -17.60 27.90 24.74
CA ARG A 300 -17.75 27.19 26.02
C ARG A 300 -18.17 28.13 27.15
N GLN A 301 -17.58 29.33 27.25
CA GLN A 301 -17.98 30.34 28.24
C GLN A 301 -19.42 30.83 28.01
N GLN A 302 -19.81 31.06 26.75
CA GLN A 302 -21.17 31.44 26.38
C GLN A 302 -22.19 30.34 26.73
N LEU A 303 -21.85 29.07 26.47
CA LEU A 303 -22.67 27.93 26.84
C LEU A 303 -22.77 27.75 28.36
N ALA A 304 -21.71 28.03 29.11
CA ALA A 304 -21.73 27.97 30.58
C ALA A 304 -22.56 29.11 31.22
N ALA A 305 -22.66 30.27 30.56
CA ALA A 305 -23.47 31.39 31.01
C ALA A 305 -24.95 31.28 30.62
N ALA A 306 -25.29 30.41 29.66
CA ALA A 306 -26.67 30.16 29.26
C ALA A 306 -27.40 29.36 30.35
N PRO A 307 -28.64 29.73 30.74
CA PRO A 307 -29.40 28.99 31.73
C PRO A 307 -29.64 27.53 31.27
N PRO A 308 -29.65 26.55 32.18
CA PRO A 308 -29.75 25.13 31.83
C PRO A 308 -31.16 24.79 31.32
N VAL A 309 -31.34 24.69 30.00
CA VAL A 309 -32.69 24.50 29.40
C VAL A 309 -33.05 23.02 29.12
N ALA A 310 -32.17 22.03 29.30
CA ALA A 310 -32.55 20.62 29.07
C ALA A 310 -31.68 19.60 29.82
N PRO A 311 -32.23 18.44 30.24
CA PRO A 311 -31.45 17.36 30.85
C PRO A 311 -30.35 16.79 29.94
N GLU A 312 -30.51 16.90 28.61
CA GLU A 312 -29.49 16.49 27.63
C GLU A 312 -28.19 17.30 27.72
N ALA A 313 -28.25 18.54 28.23
CA ALA A 313 -27.06 19.38 28.39
C ALA A 313 -26.07 18.82 29.43
N THR A 314 -26.58 18.13 30.46
CA THR A 314 -25.73 17.51 31.50
C THR A 314 -24.92 16.35 30.94
N GLN A 315 -25.52 15.49 30.11
CA GLN A 315 -24.82 14.37 29.47
C GLN A 315 -23.76 14.85 28.47
N LEU A 316 -24.03 15.93 27.73
CA LEU A 316 -23.03 16.53 26.83
C LEU A 316 -21.87 17.14 27.62
N GLN A 317 -22.12 17.74 28.78
CA GLN A 317 -21.07 18.30 29.63
C GLN A 317 -20.16 17.22 30.22
N GLU A 318 -20.73 16.09 30.67
CA GLU A 318 -19.95 14.93 31.13
C GLU A 318 -19.09 14.33 30.01
N ARG A 319 -19.64 14.20 28.80
CA ARG A 319 -18.89 13.72 27.64
C ARG A 319 -17.74 14.65 27.26
N LEU A 320 -17.98 15.96 27.26
CA LEU A 320 -16.94 16.96 27.00
C LEU A 320 -15.83 16.95 28.06
N ALA A 321 -16.17 16.73 29.32
CA ALA A 321 -15.20 16.60 30.40
C ALA A 321 -14.37 15.30 30.31
N ALA A 322 -14.96 14.21 29.81
CA ALA A 322 -14.21 12.99 29.51
C ALA A 322 -13.25 13.19 28.33
N GLU A 323 -13.73 13.75 27.23
CA GLU A 323 -12.91 14.05 26.04
C GLU A 323 -11.79 15.05 26.36
N SER A 324 -12.00 16.04 27.25
CA SER A 324 -10.94 16.97 27.65
C SER A 324 -9.82 16.30 28.44
N ARG A 325 -10.15 15.37 29.34
CA ARG A 325 -9.16 14.58 30.08
C ARG A 325 -8.33 13.69 29.14
N GLU A 326 -8.97 13.10 28.13
CA GLU A 326 -8.25 12.31 27.12
C GLU A 326 -7.26 13.16 26.32
N LYS A 327 -7.65 14.40 25.97
CA LYS A 327 -6.74 15.35 25.29
C LYS A 327 -5.55 15.71 26.17
N GLU A 328 -5.77 16.05 27.43
CA GLU A 328 -4.68 16.37 28.37
C GLU A 328 -3.68 15.21 28.51
N VAL A 329 -4.17 13.96 28.51
CA VAL A 329 -3.30 12.76 28.54
C VAL A 329 -2.49 12.61 27.24
N LEU A 330 -3.11 12.86 26.08
CA LEU A 330 -2.40 12.80 24.78
C LEU A 330 -1.34 13.90 24.67
N ASP A 331 -1.65 15.12 25.10
CA ASP A 331 -0.69 16.24 25.06
C ASP A 331 0.50 15.98 25.98
N ALA A 332 0.27 15.45 27.19
CA ALA A 332 1.33 15.03 28.08
C ALA A 332 2.20 13.92 27.46
N ALA A 333 1.61 12.96 26.75
CA ALA A 333 2.35 11.90 26.05
C ALA A 333 3.21 12.45 24.90
N ILE A 334 2.70 13.41 24.14
CA ILE A 334 3.45 14.09 23.06
C ILE A 334 4.63 14.88 23.64
N GLN A 335 4.42 15.63 24.72
CA GLN A 335 5.49 16.37 25.39
C GLN A 335 6.57 15.43 25.94
N ALA A 336 6.17 14.32 26.57
CA ALA A 336 7.11 13.30 27.04
C ALA A 336 7.93 12.69 25.88
N SER A 337 7.29 12.36 24.76
CA SER A 337 7.98 11.86 23.56
C SER A 337 8.97 12.87 22.97
N ARG A 338 8.62 14.16 22.95
CA ARG A 338 9.52 15.23 22.49
C ARG A 338 10.74 15.33 23.41
N ALA A 339 10.53 15.39 24.73
CA ALA A 339 11.62 15.45 25.70
C ALA A 339 12.55 14.22 25.61
N GLU A 340 12.01 13.02 25.39
CA GLU A 340 12.83 11.82 25.18
C GLU A 340 13.65 11.89 23.89
N SER A 341 13.04 12.36 22.79
CA SER A 341 13.76 12.52 21.52
C SER A 341 14.90 13.55 21.61
N GLU A 342 14.68 14.67 22.31
CA GLU A 342 15.71 15.67 22.56
C GLU A 342 16.85 15.11 23.43
N ALA A 343 16.53 14.30 24.45
CA ALA A 343 17.52 13.64 25.28
C ALA A 343 18.38 12.66 24.47
N ARG A 344 17.77 11.86 23.58
CA ARG A 344 18.49 10.95 22.67
C ARG A 344 19.36 11.72 21.68
N ASN A 345 18.88 12.83 21.14
CA ASN A 345 19.68 13.66 20.24
C ASN A 345 20.91 14.24 20.95
N ARG A 346 20.76 14.78 22.16
CA ARG A 346 21.91 15.23 22.97
C ARG A 346 22.90 14.10 23.27
N GLU A 347 22.42 12.88 23.47
CA GLU A 347 23.29 11.70 23.65
C GLU A 347 24.05 11.35 22.36
N LEU A 348 23.41 11.42 21.20
CA LEU A 348 24.04 11.20 19.90
C LEU A 348 25.08 12.29 19.60
N ASP A 349 24.76 13.55 19.86
CA ASP A 349 25.70 14.67 19.68
C ASP A 349 26.95 14.50 20.57
N ALA A 350 26.77 14.08 21.82
CA ALA A 350 27.89 13.78 22.71
C ALA A 350 28.77 12.62 22.19
N LYS A 351 28.16 11.57 21.59
CA LYS A 351 28.91 10.46 20.97
C LYS A 351 29.64 10.91 19.70
N ILE A 352 29.03 11.78 18.90
CA ILE A 352 29.67 12.36 17.71
C ILE A 352 30.91 13.16 18.13
N GLN A 353 30.80 14.03 19.13
CA GLN A 353 31.95 14.78 19.67
C GLN A 353 33.06 13.87 20.23
N GLN A 354 32.69 12.76 20.88
CA GLN A 354 33.67 11.76 21.34
C GLN A 354 34.41 11.10 20.16
N LEU A 355 33.69 10.74 19.09
CA LEU A 355 34.29 10.18 17.88
C LEU A 355 35.18 11.20 17.17
N GLU A 356 34.76 12.46 17.09
CA GLU A 356 35.58 13.55 16.54
C GLU A 356 36.90 13.73 17.31
N GLN A 357 36.86 13.70 18.64
CA GLN A 357 38.08 13.79 19.46
C GLN A 357 39.00 12.58 19.26
N LEU A 358 38.45 11.38 19.11
CA LEU A 358 39.23 10.17 18.80
C LEU A 358 39.87 10.26 17.42
N MET A 359 39.13 10.74 16.41
CA MET A 359 39.68 10.97 15.08
C MET A 359 40.78 12.03 15.10
N GLN A 360 40.60 13.14 15.81
CA GLN A 360 41.64 14.17 15.97
C GLN A 360 42.90 13.62 16.64
N ARG A 361 42.77 12.74 17.64
CA ARG A 361 43.92 12.07 18.28
C ARG A 361 44.64 11.10 17.34
N LEU A 362 43.91 10.42 16.45
CA LEU A 362 44.51 9.52 15.46
C LEU A 362 45.11 10.29 14.27
N GLN A 363 44.57 11.46 13.93
CA GLN A 363 45.07 12.31 12.85
C GLN A 363 46.19 13.25 13.29
N ALA A 364 46.36 13.51 14.59
CA ALA A 364 47.48 14.29 15.10
C ALA A 364 48.80 13.58 14.74
N PRO A 365 49.58 14.10 13.78
CA PRO A 365 50.81 13.46 13.37
C PRO A 365 51.76 13.41 14.56
N ALA A 366 52.37 12.26 14.82
CA ALA A 366 53.37 12.10 15.85
C ALA A 366 54.51 13.11 15.61
N ALA A 367 54.53 14.18 16.38
CA ALA A 367 55.59 15.19 16.30
C ALA A 367 56.92 14.48 16.58
N ALA A 368 57.81 14.52 15.59
CA ALA A 368 59.17 14.02 15.68
C ALA A 368 59.85 14.65 16.90
N GLY A 369 60.18 13.83 17.91
CA GLY A 369 60.90 14.26 19.09
C GLY A 369 62.32 14.72 18.74
N PRO A 370 62.89 15.70 19.46
CA PRO A 370 64.26 16.15 19.22
C PRO A 370 65.27 15.04 19.58
N SER A 371 66.17 14.75 18.64
CA SER A 371 67.33 13.88 18.82
C SER A 371 68.16 14.31 20.04
N ALA A 372 68.15 13.51 21.10
CA ALA A 372 69.10 13.61 22.20
C ALA A 372 70.40 12.87 21.81
N THR A 373 71.51 13.58 21.89
CA THR A 373 72.88 13.12 21.66
C THR A 373 73.35 12.10 22.69
N ALA A 374 74.18 11.17 22.23
CA ALA A 374 74.71 10.01 22.92
C ALA A 374 75.69 10.32 24.06
N ALA A 375 75.69 9.49 25.12
CA ALA A 375 76.88 9.22 25.94
C ALA A 375 76.80 7.85 26.65
N ALA A 376 77.73 6.98 26.23
CA ALA A 376 78.43 5.87 26.91
C ALA A 376 77.77 4.99 27.99
N ALA A 377 77.92 3.67 27.76
CA ALA A 377 77.72 2.56 28.69
C ALA A 377 78.81 2.49 29.80
N PRO A 378 78.68 1.65 30.86
CA PRO A 378 78.89 0.20 30.72
C PRO A 378 77.98 -0.72 31.55
N ALA A 379 78.08 -2.01 31.20
CA ALA A 379 77.39 -3.21 31.66
C ALA A 379 77.38 -3.48 33.17
N VAL A 380 76.35 -4.21 33.68
CA VAL A 380 76.51 -5.49 34.42
C VAL A 380 75.20 -6.31 34.41
N THR A 381 75.39 -7.62 34.50
CA THR A 381 74.49 -8.79 34.54
C THR A 381 73.38 -8.79 35.60
N GLY A 382 72.27 -9.50 35.31
CA GLY A 382 71.33 -9.93 36.36
C GLY A 382 70.05 -10.62 35.87
N SER A 383 70.03 -11.94 36.04
CA SER A 383 68.90 -12.89 35.96
C SER A 383 67.52 -12.36 36.37
N SER A 384 66.44 -12.76 35.65
CA SER A 384 65.35 -13.63 36.17
C SER A 384 64.00 -13.47 35.44
N ALA A 385 63.37 -14.63 35.22
CA ALA A 385 61.93 -14.90 35.12
C ALA A 385 61.09 -14.39 33.92
N SER A 386 60.46 -15.37 33.26
CA SER A 386 59.46 -15.32 32.18
C SER A 386 58.20 -14.49 32.55
N PRO A 387 57.38 -14.02 31.58
CA PRO A 387 56.31 -14.90 31.08
C PRO A 387 55.88 -14.70 29.60
N THR A 388 55.57 -15.84 28.98
CA THR A 388 54.40 -16.12 28.13
C THR A 388 53.73 -14.94 27.40
N LEU A 389 54.01 -14.84 26.09
CA LEU A 389 53.22 -14.09 25.11
C LEU A 389 51.77 -14.62 25.06
N ARG A 390 50.81 -13.79 25.50
CA ARG A 390 49.37 -13.94 25.25
C ARG A 390 48.93 -12.93 24.18
N PRO A 391 48.08 -13.31 23.21
CA PRO A 391 47.58 -12.38 22.20
C PRO A 391 46.49 -11.47 22.79
N ALA A 392 46.69 -10.17 22.64
CA ALA A 392 45.75 -9.12 23.02
C ALA A 392 44.68 -8.92 21.92
N ILE A 393 43.69 -9.82 21.82
CA ILE A 393 42.48 -9.63 20.97
C ILE A 393 41.21 -10.10 21.71
N GLN A 394 41.01 -9.71 22.98
CA GLN A 394 39.81 -10.11 23.75
C GLN A 394 39.14 -9.00 24.58
N SER A 395 39.52 -7.73 24.44
CA SER A 395 38.89 -6.63 25.20
C SER A 395 37.56 -6.13 24.61
N GLY A 396 37.31 -6.28 23.32
CA GLY A 396 36.06 -5.83 22.67
C GLY A 396 34.82 -6.68 22.99
N PHE A 397 34.98 -7.98 23.24
CA PHE A 397 33.85 -8.89 23.45
C PHE A 397 33.26 -8.90 24.87
N ARG A 398 33.94 -8.29 25.85
CA ARG A 398 33.42 -8.23 27.24
C ARG A 398 32.41 -7.09 27.44
N GLN A 399 32.49 -6.01 26.68
CA GLN A 399 31.52 -4.90 26.76
C GLN A 399 30.14 -5.28 26.18
N LEU A 400 30.10 -6.12 25.13
CA LEU A 400 28.84 -6.63 24.56
C LEU A 400 28.06 -7.57 25.52
N ARG A 401 28.72 -8.28 26.43
CA ARG A 401 28.05 -9.14 27.43
C ARG A 401 27.47 -8.36 28.62
N ALA A 402 28.02 -7.19 28.95
CA ALA A 402 27.47 -6.33 30.00
C ALA A 402 26.15 -5.66 29.55
N TRP A 403 26.02 -5.36 28.26
CA TRP A 403 24.80 -4.80 27.67
C TRP A 403 23.63 -5.81 27.67
N ARG A 404 23.92 -7.09 27.40
CA ARG A 404 22.91 -8.17 27.36
C ARG A 404 22.25 -8.50 28.71
N ARG A 405 22.85 -8.08 29.84
CA ARG A 405 22.29 -8.30 31.19
C ARG A 405 21.40 -7.16 31.70
N ARG A 406 21.29 -6.03 30.99
CA ARG A 406 20.42 -4.89 31.38
C ARG A 406 19.05 -4.86 30.69
N LEU A 407 18.83 -5.71 29.68
CA LEU A 407 17.54 -5.84 28.97
C LEU A 407 16.34 -6.35 29.79
N PRO A 408 16.46 -7.18 30.87
CA PRO A 408 15.26 -7.67 31.56
C PRO A 408 14.55 -6.61 32.43
N ARG A 409 15.11 -5.42 32.61
CA ARG A 409 14.43 -4.33 33.35
C ARG A 409 13.60 -3.40 32.46
N LEU A 410 13.78 -3.43 31.14
CA LEU A 410 12.95 -2.68 30.19
C LEU A 410 11.67 -3.44 29.80
N ALA A 411 11.67 -4.77 29.94
CA ALA A 411 10.47 -5.59 29.71
C ALA A 411 9.34 -5.31 30.71
N ALA A 412 9.65 -4.87 31.93
CA ALA A 412 8.64 -4.56 32.95
C ALA A 412 7.92 -3.21 32.74
N LEU A 413 8.52 -2.28 31.98
CA LEU A 413 7.86 -1.01 31.61
C LEU A 413 6.98 -1.16 30.36
N GLY A 414 7.33 -2.09 29.45
CA GLY A 414 6.54 -2.37 28.24
C GLY A 414 5.17 -3.02 28.50
N THR A 415 5.03 -3.80 29.58
CA THR A 415 3.75 -4.43 29.93
C THR A 415 2.70 -3.44 30.45
N GLY A 416 3.11 -2.30 31.02
CA GLY A 416 2.17 -1.29 31.52
C GLY A 416 1.47 -0.51 30.40
N VAL A 417 2.19 -0.22 29.30
CA VAL A 417 1.65 0.55 28.16
C VAL A 417 0.68 -0.30 27.33
N LEU A 418 0.95 -1.60 27.17
CA LEU A 418 0.10 -2.52 26.39
C LEU A 418 -1.24 -2.81 27.09
N ALA A 419 -1.28 -2.82 28.43
CA ALA A 419 -2.51 -2.96 29.19
C ALA A 419 -3.44 -1.73 29.05
N LEU A 420 -2.87 -0.52 28.99
CA LEU A 420 -3.64 0.71 28.79
C LEU A 420 -4.26 0.81 27.38
N VAL A 421 -3.55 0.34 26.35
CA VAL A 421 -4.07 0.32 24.96
C VAL A 421 -5.24 -0.67 24.80
N LEU A 422 -5.20 -1.82 25.48
CA LEU A 422 -6.30 -2.80 25.43
C LEU A 422 -7.55 -2.33 26.18
N VAL A 423 -7.41 -1.61 27.29
CA VAL A 423 -8.55 -1.02 28.02
C VAL A 423 -9.20 0.10 27.20
N ALA A 424 -8.41 0.94 26.53
CA ALA A 424 -8.93 1.99 25.64
C ALA A 424 -9.66 1.43 24.39
N SER A 425 -9.18 0.30 23.86
CA SER A 425 -9.83 -0.40 22.73
C SER A 425 -11.18 -1.02 23.11
N GLY A 426 -11.29 -1.61 24.32
CA GLY A 426 -12.52 -2.21 24.81
C GLY A 426 -13.65 -1.18 25.00
N VAL A 427 -13.34 0.01 25.52
CA VAL A 427 -14.35 1.06 25.76
C VAL A 427 -14.88 1.69 24.46
N LYS A 428 -14.06 1.74 23.40
CA LYS A 428 -14.50 2.19 22.06
C LYS A 428 -15.51 1.25 21.41
N SER A 429 -15.51 -0.04 21.76
CA SER A 429 -16.49 -1.00 21.23
C SER A 429 -17.85 -0.93 21.91
N LEU A 430 -17.92 -0.40 23.13
CA LEU A 430 -19.17 -0.29 23.92
C LEU A 430 -19.90 1.05 23.74
N THR A 431 -19.25 2.06 23.13
CA THR A 431 -19.82 3.38 22.84
C THR A 431 -20.21 3.60 21.38
N ALA A 432 -20.06 2.58 20.52
CA ALA A 432 -20.59 2.58 19.16
C ALA A 432 -22.13 2.49 19.21
N GLY A 433 -22.74 3.67 19.34
CA GLY A 433 -24.18 3.86 19.39
C GLY A 433 -24.90 3.26 18.17
N ARG A 434 -26.10 2.73 18.44
CA ARG A 434 -27.06 2.19 17.48
C ARG A 434 -27.25 3.19 16.31
N PRO A 435 -27.15 2.77 15.04
CA PRO A 435 -27.29 3.69 13.92
C PRO A 435 -28.69 4.31 13.93
N ALA A 436 -28.73 5.64 13.95
CA ALA A 436 -29.94 6.43 13.86
C ALA A 436 -30.62 6.18 12.50
N ALA A 437 -31.87 5.70 12.55
CA ALA A 437 -32.74 5.64 11.39
C ALA A 437 -33.06 7.07 10.94
N SER A 438 -32.50 7.48 9.80
CA SER A 438 -32.82 8.72 9.14
C SER A 438 -34.21 8.63 8.51
N SER A 439 -35.13 9.34 9.15
CA SER A 439 -36.46 9.69 8.67
C SER A 439 -36.38 10.64 7.48
N ARG A 440 -37.06 10.27 6.37
CA ARG A 440 -37.48 11.21 5.33
C ARG A 440 -38.91 10.91 4.90
N MET A 441 -39.80 11.81 5.34
CA MET A 441 -41.05 12.26 4.71
C MET A 441 -41.85 11.25 3.88
N ALA A 442 -42.97 10.79 4.47
CA ALA A 442 -44.19 10.53 3.71
C ALA A 442 -45.34 11.29 4.39
N ALA A 443 -46.03 12.07 3.58
CA ALA A 443 -47.23 12.83 3.93
C ALA A 443 -48.39 11.90 4.27
N GLY A 444 -49.39 12.46 4.94
CA GLY A 444 -50.39 11.72 5.70
C GLY A 444 -51.31 10.81 4.89
N ALA A 445 -51.70 9.73 5.54
CA ALA A 445 -53.02 9.15 5.40
C ALA A 445 -53.46 8.66 6.77
N CYS A 446 -54.49 9.35 7.28
CA CYS A 446 -55.39 8.90 8.33
C CYS A 446 -55.82 7.44 8.06
N TRP A 447 -55.75 6.55 9.05
CA TRP A 447 -56.92 5.82 9.57
C TRP A 447 -56.50 4.87 10.68
N GLN A 448 -57.33 4.90 11.71
CA GLN A 448 -57.24 4.23 12.99
C GLN A 448 -57.90 2.84 12.89
N GLN A 449 -57.30 1.88 13.60
CA GLN A 449 -57.98 0.92 14.47
C GLN A 449 -58.75 -0.31 13.93
N MET A 450 -58.29 -1.45 14.47
CA MET A 450 -59.03 -2.57 15.08
C MET A 450 -59.21 -3.90 14.32
N ALA A 451 -58.94 -4.94 15.12
CA ALA A 451 -59.51 -6.30 15.13
C ALA A 451 -58.83 -7.39 14.29
N THR A 452 -58.02 -8.21 14.97
CA THR A 452 -58.02 -9.69 14.87
C THR A 452 -59.42 -10.25 15.12
N PRO A 453 -59.85 -11.35 14.45
CA PRO A 453 -59.64 -12.68 15.06
C PRO A 453 -59.44 -13.89 14.10
N CYS A 454 -58.68 -14.87 14.61
CA CYS A 454 -58.89 -16.34 14.64
C CYS A 454 -59.36 -17.20 13.43
N TYR A 455 -58.54 -18.26 13.18
CA TYR A 455 -58.83 -19.66 12.75
C TYR A 455 -59.06 -19.99 11.24
N PRO A 456 -58.84 -21.25 10.76
CA PRO A 456 -57.82 -22.29 11.04
C PRO A 456 -57.19 -22.92 9.76
N PRO A 457 -56.31 -23.95 9.84
CA PRO A 457 -55.60 -24.52 8.68
C PRO A 457 -56.31 -25.73 8.05
N ALA A 458 -56.08 -25.93 6.74
CA ALA A 458 -56.34 -27.18 6.05
C ALA A 458 -55.24 -27.48 5.00
N ILE A 459 -54.50 -28.55 5.24
CA ILE A 459 -53.76 -29.39 4.26
C ILE A 459 -54.79 -30.49 3.87
N PRO A 460 -54.83 -31.14 2.68
CA PRO A 460 -53.65 -31.62 1.97
C PRO A 460 -53.70 -31.78 0.43
N ALA A 461 -52.53 -32.17 -0.10
CA ALA A 461 -52.33 -33.29 -1.03
C ALA A 461 -52.62 -33.17 -2.56
N TRP A 462 -51.57 -33.50 -3.33
CA TRP A 462 -51.56 -34.16 -4.66
C TRP A 462 -51.96 -33.24 -5.84
N VAL A 463 -51.44 -33.32 -7.07
CA VAL A 463 -50.55 -34.23 -7.80
C VAL A 463 -50.09 -33.50 -9.09
N ASN A 464 -49.00 -33.99 -9.70
CA ASN A 464 -48.54 -33.90 -11.11
C ASN A 464 -49.43 -33.09 -12.09
N SER A 465 -48.94 -32.36 -13.09
CA SER A 465 -48.12 -32.86 -14.20
C SER A 465 -47.83 -31.70 -15.18
N THR A 466 -46.60 -31.65 -15.70
CA THR A 466 -46.22 -31.46 -17.12
C THR A 466 -47.31 -31.05 -18.11
N THR A 467 -47.10 -29.92 -18.80
CA THR A 467 -47.26 -29.75 -20.27
C THR A 467 -46.77 -28.33 -20.61
N SER A 468 -45.56 -28.15 -21.15
CA SER A 468 -45.24 -28.13 -22.58
C SER A 468 -46.23 -27.33 -23.43
N GLY A 469 -45.76 -26.23 -24.02
CA GLY A 469 -46.47 -25.58 -25.13
C GLY A 469 -46.05 -24.14 -25.39
N PRO A 470 -45.06 -23.89 -26.26
CA PRO A 470 -44.68 -22.55 -26.69
C PRO A 470 -45.46 -22.18 -27.96
N TRP A 471 -46.13 -21.02 -27.98
CA TRP A 471 -46.73 -20.50 -29.21
C TRP A 471 -46.37 -19.03 -29.44
N TRP A 472 -46.13 -18.80 -30.73
CA TRP A 472 -45.52 -17.66 -31.37
C TRP A 472 -46.49 -16.51 -31.61
N ASN A 473 -45.90 -15.34 -31.94
CA ASN A 473 -46.36 -14.41 -32.98
C ASN A 473 -47.80 -13.87 -32.89
N ARG A 474 -47.93 -12.55 -32.68
CA ARG A 474 -48.00 -11.60 -33.81
C ARG A 474 -48.08 -10.13 -33.35
N PRO A 475 -47.74 -9.20 -34.27
CA PRO A 475 -47.61 -7.76 -34.02
C PRO A 475 -48.91 -7.01 -34.30
N ALA A 476 -48.96 -5.72 -33.94
CA ALA A 476 -49.24 -4.60 -34.85
C ALA A 476 -49.76 -3.34 -34.13
N ARG A 477 -49.16 -2.21 -34.56
CA ARG A 477 -49.78 -0.91 -34.88
C ARG A 477 -50.24 0.04 -33.77
N LEU A 478 -49.52 1.17 -33.77
CA LEU A 478 -50.01 2.54 -33.99
C LEU A 478 -51.20 3.04 -33.15
N ALA A 479 -50.93 4.06 -32.33
CA ALA A 479 -51.72 5.29 -32.39
C ALA A 479 -50.91 6.46 -31.80
N LEU A 480 -50.69 7.48 -32.64
CA LEU A 480 -50.36 8.84 -32.22
C LEU A 480 -51.49 9.40 -31.35
N SER A 481 -51.15 10.11 -30.29
CA SER A 481 -52.05 11.12 -29.72
C SER A 481 -51.25 12.28 -29.14
N THR A 482 -51.30 13.38 -29.87
CA THR A 482 -50.89 14.73 -29.45
C THR A 482 -51.80 15.23 -28.35
N LYS A 483 -51.25 15.74 -27.24
CA LYS A 483 -51.97 16.69 -26.39
C LYS A 483 -51.05 17.79 -25.89
N THR A 484 -51.15 18.91 -26.58
CA THR A 484 -50.85 20.28 -26.18
C THR A 484 -51.58 20.63 -24.88
N ALA A 485 -50.87 21.19 -23.91
CA ALA A 485 -51.47 21.95 -22.80
C ALA A 485 -50.66 23.23 -22.55
N LYS A 486 -51.35 24.34 -22.78
CA LYS A 486 -51.00 25.75 -22.61
C LYS A 486 -51.49 26.18 -21.22
N SER A 487 -50.67 26.86 -20.41
CA SER A 487 -51.07 27.75 -19.29
C SER A 487 -49.78 28.35 -18.68
N CYS A 488 -49.40 29.59 -18.96
CA CYS A 488 -49.83 30.87 -18.33
C CYS A 488 -49.29 31.11 -16.89
N CYS A 489 -48.16 31.86 -16.84
CA CYS A 489 -47.79 33.00 -15.95
C CYS A 489 -47.83 32.89 -14.40
N PRO A 490 -47.25 33.85 -13.63
CA PRO A 490 -46.24 34.89 -13.92
C PRO A 490 -45.06 34.98 -12.90
N LEU A 491 -44.12 35.89 -13.21
CA LEU A 491 -43.00 36.39 -12.38
C LEU A 491 -43.43 37.00 -11.02
N PRO A 492 -42.48 37.15 -10.08
CA PRO A 492 -42.47 38.27 -9.15
C PRO A 492 -41.29 39.23 -9.41
N THR A 493 -41.64 40.51 -9.37
CA THR A 493 -40.77 41.69 -9.43
C THR A 493 -40.11 41.96 -8.08
N MET A 494 -38.94 42.59 -8.14
CA MET A 494 -38.15 43.13 -7.04
C MET A 494 -38.90 44.05 -6.08
N ARG A 495 -38.43 44.06 -4.83
CA ARG A 495 -38.32 45.25 -3.98
C ARG A 495 -36.93 45.31 -3.37
#